data_AF-A0A7C9A896-F1
#
_entry.id   AF-A0A7C9A896-F1
#
_cell.length_a   1.000
_cell.length_b   1.000
_cell.length_c   1.000
_cell.angle_alpha   90.00
_cell.angle_beta   90.00
_cell.angle_gamma   90.00
#
_symmetry.space_group_name_H-M   'P 1'
#
loop_
_entity.id
_entity.type
_entity.pdbx_description
1 polymer ?
#
loop_
_entity_poly.entity_id
_entity_poly.type
_entity_poly.pdbx_seq_one_letter_code
_entity_poly.pdbx_strand_id
1 'polypeptide(L)'
;LWIRGYRGERIPSWIDDNDYLSNLKEIRLCDWGTCVCLGSFGRLPHLKDLYMYSLPNLEYIESSTTDPNVVSAAPLFPRLEKLTLESLPKWKGWRTTCASSSSGAGPIIFPRLRHLELGRVGLEIVPEEFQGLSSLQYL
;
A
#
# COMPACT_ATOMS: atom_id res chain seq x y z
N LEU A 1 -4.14 10.20 9.93
CA LEU A 1 -2.83 10.85 9.73
C LEU A 1 -2.83 11.45 8.34
N TRP A 2 -2.48 12.73 8.21
CA TRP A 2 -2.41 13.40 6.91
C TRP A 2 -1.02 13.98 6.71
N ILE A 3 -0.35 13.53 5.66
CA ILE A 3 0.98 14.02 5.25
C ILE A 3 0.81 14.70 3.88
N ARG A 4 1.21 15.96 3.79
CA ARG A 4 1.14 16.75 2.56
C ARG A 4 2.48 17.42 2.27
N GLY A 5 2.94 17.38 1.02
CA GLY A 5 4.12 18.15 0.60
C GLY A 5 5.44 17.62 1.17
N TYR A 6 5.48 16.36 1.62
CA TYR A 6 6.70 15.77 2.17
C TYR A 6 7.78 15.68 1.08
N ARG A 7 9.00 16.09 1.43
CA ARG A 7 10.12 16.22 0.48
C ARG A 7 11.16 15.11 0.59
N GLY A 8 11.08 14.24 1.59
CA GLY A 8 11.98 13.08 1.68
C GLY A 8 11.59 11.99 0.67
N GLU A 9 12.54 11.16 0.25
CA GLU A 9 12.33 10.19 -0.83
C GLU A 9 11.58 8.92 -0.41
N ARG A 10 11.55 8.65 0.90
CA ARG A 10 10.92 7.47 1.50
C ARG A 10 10.02 7.87 2.65
N ILE A 11 9.11 6.96 3.00
CA ILE A 11 8.32 7.11 4.21
C ILE A 11 9.23 7.17 5.44
N PRO A 12 8.95 8.05 6.41
CA PRO A 12 9.70 8.06 7.66
C PRO A 12 9.61 6.72 8.38
N SER A 13 10.73 6.24 8.93
CA SER A 13 10.81 4.98 9.67
C SER A 13 9.92 4.93 10.93
N TRP A 14 9.50 6.09 11.47
CA TRP A 14 8.59 6.13 12.60
C TRP A 14 7.17 5.63 12.29
N ILE A 15 6.84 5.36 11.03
CA ILE A 15 5.57 4.75 10.65
C ILE A 15 5.59 3.22 10.78
N ASP A 16 6.75 2.58 10.57
CA ASP A 16 6.86 1.12 10.48
C ASP A 16 7.02 0.43 11.85
N ASP A 17 7.67 1.07 12.82
CA ASP A 17 8.00 0.49 14.14
C ASP A 17 7.42 1.31 15.29
N ASN A 18 6.12 1.60 15.25
CA ASN A 18 5.55 2.49 16.24
C ASN A 18 4.18 2.06 16.77
N ASP A 19 4.18 1.52 17.99
CA ASP A 19 2.99 1.18 18.76
C ASP A 19 2.04 2.38 18.94
N TYR A 20 2.56 3.62 18.90
CA TYR A 20 1.73 4.83 18.98
C TYR A 20 0.78 4.97 17.77
N LEU A 21 1.07 4.32 16.64
CA LEU A 21 0.22 4.34 15.45
C LEU A 21 -0.69 3.11 15.35
N SER A 22 -0.66 2.19 16.31
CA SER A 22 -1.47 0.97 16.30
C SER A 22 -2.96 1.24 16.08
N ASN A 23 -3.51 2.30 16.69
CA ASN A 23 -4.91 2.69 16.59
C ASN A 23 -5.26 3.53 15.35
N LEU A 24 -4.29 3.80 14.47
CA LEU A 24 -4.51 4.64 13.30
C LEU A 24 -5.41 3.94 12.28
N LYS A 25 -6.55 4.57 11.98
CA LYS A 25 -7.56 4.03 11.06
C LYS A 25 -7.50 4.62 9.66
N GLU A 26 -6.95 5.83 9.52
CA GLU A 26 -6.92 6.54 8.25
C GLU A 26 -5.54 7.15 8.00
N ILE A 27 -5.03 6.98 6.78
CA ILE A 27 -3.83 7.66 6.26
C ILE A 27 -4.18 8.38 4.96
N ARG A 28 -3.75 9.63 4.85
CA ARG A 28 -3.79 10.43 3.62
C ARG A 28 -2.39 10.92 3.29
N LEU A 29 -1.90 10.59 2.09
CA LEU A 29 -0.63 11.07 1.55
C LEU A 29 -0.91 11.94 0.33
N CYS A 30 -0.42 13.18 0.33
CA CYS A 30 -0.71 14.14 -0.73
C CYS A 30 0.53 14.92 -1.17
N ASP A 31 0.61 15.26 -2.45
CA ASP A 31 1.60 16.20 -3.02
C ASP A 31 3.05 15.83 -2.68
N TRP A 32 3.40 14.55 -2.81
CA TRP A 32 4.70 14.02 -2.42
C TRP A 32 5.55 13.73 -3.65
N GLY A 33 6.22 14.77 -4.13
CA GLY A 33 6.91 14.76 -5.41
C GLY A 33 8.16 13.87 -5.48
N THR A 34 8.86 13.62 -4.39
CA THR A 34 10.13 12.86 -4.38
C THR A 34 9.98 11.39 -3.99
N CYS A 35 8.77 10.95 -3.63
CA CYS A 35 8.56 9.56 -3.21
C CYS A 35 8.68 8.63 -4.42
N VAL A 36 9.66 7.72 -4.40
CA VAL A 36 9.78 6.66 -5.41
C VAL A 36 9.25 5.33 -4.86
N CYS A 37 9.45 5.11 -3.56
CA CYS A 37 9.03 3.91 -2.87
C CYS A 37 8.49 4.27 -1.48
N LEU A 38 7.32 3.75 -1.14
CA LEU A 38 6.78 3.83 0.21
C LEU A 38 7.15 2.58 1.01
N GLY A 39 7.55 2.77 2.27
CA GLY A 39 7.79 1.68 3.23
C GLY A 39 6.50 1.04 3.76
N SER A 40 6.65 0.13 4.74
CA SER A 40 5.65 -0.89 5.08
C SER A 40 4.65 -0.46 6.17
N PHE A 41 3.79 0.52 5.86
CA PHE A 41 2.62 0.80 6.72
C PHE A 41 1.50 -0.25 6.59
N GLY A 42 1.71 -1.29 5.78
CA GLY A 42 0.82 -2.45 5.66
C GLY A 42 0.67 -3.25 6.95
N ARG A 43 1.52 -3.03 7.95
CA ARG A 43 1.45 -3.68 9.26
C ARG A 43 0.53 -3.00 10.26
N LEU A 44 -0.01 -1.83 9.93
CA LEU A 44 -0.92 -1.10 10.82
C LEU A 44 -2.20 -1.92 11.05
N PRO A 45 -2.44 -2.42 12.28
CA PRO A 45 -3.45 -3.46 12.52
C PRO A 45 -4.88 -2.94 12.43
N HIS A 46 -5.08 -1.63 12.56
CA HIS A 46 -6.40 -0.98 12.56
C HIS A 46 -6.65 -0.05 11.37
N LEU A 47 -5.71 0.02 10.41
CA LEU A 47 -5.88 0.86 9.23
C LEU A 47 -7.04 0.35 8.37
N LYS A 48 -8.00 1.24 8.11
CA LYS A 48 -9.23 1.00 7.32
C LYS A 48 -9.20 1.75 6.01
N ASP A 49 -8.71 2.99 6.02
CA ASP A 49 -8.78 3.88 4.88
C ASP A 49 -7.39 4.40 4.51
N LEU A 50 -6.99 4.18 3.25
CA LEU A 50 -5.74 4.67 2.69
C LEU A 50 -6.02 5.51 1.45
N TYR A 51 -5.52 6.73 1.46
CA TYR A 51 -5.65 7.64 0.35
C TYR A 51 -4.29 8.17 -0.09
N MET A 52 -4.01 8.09 -1.40
CA MET A 52 -2.78 8.61 -2.00
C MET A 52 -3.15 9.49 -3.20
N TYR A 53 -2.73 10.76 -3.14
CA TYR A 53 -3.08 11.79 -4.11
C TYR A 53 -1.85 12.54 -4.59
N SER A 54 -1.63 12.61 -5.91
CA SER A 54 -0.54 13.40 -6.50
C SER A 54 0.83 12.94 -6.00
N LEU A 55 1.14 11.65 -6.21
CA LEU A 55 2.45 11.05 -5.97
C LEU A 55 3.09 10.70 -7.33
N PRO A 56 3.62 11.69 -8.06
CA PRO A 56 3.99 11.54 -9.48
C PRO A 56 5.16 10.58 -9.71
N ASN A 57 6.00 10.38 -8.71
CA ASN A 57 7.18 9.53 -8.79
C ASN A 57 7.02 8.18 -8.10
N LEU A 58 5.89 7.92 -7.43
CA LEU A 58 5.70 6.67 -6.72
C LEU A 58 5.60 5.53 -7.71
N GLU A 59 6.49 4.55 -7.59
CA GLU A 59 6.46 3.35 -8.41
C GLU A 59 5.92 2.15 -7.65
N TYR A 60 6.36 1.96 -6.40
CA TYR A 60 6.04 0.76 -5.62
C TYR A 60 5.77 1.08 -4.16
N ILE A 61 5.02 0.18 -3.52
CA ILE A 61 4.91 0.10 -2.07
C ILE A 61 5.63 -1.17 -1.65
N GLU A 62 6.67 -1.02 -0.84
CA GLU A 62 7.45 -2.14 -0.31
C GLU A 62 6.77 -2.73 0.93
N SER A 63 6.66 -4.05 0.91
CA SER A 63 6.35 -4.85 2.08
C SER A 63 7.60 -5.60 2.50
N SER A 64 8.42 -5.00 3.36
CA SER A 64 9.52 -5.71 4.00
C SER A 64 9.03 -6.38 5.30
N THR A 65 9.24 -7.68 5.40
CA THR A 65 9.51 -8.33 6.67
C THR A 65 11.00 -8.15 6.91
N THR A 66 11.40 -7.26 7.81
CA THR A 66 12.82 -6.99 8.09
C THR A 66 13.56 -8.21 8.65
N ASP A 67 12.84 -9.28 8.98
CA ASP A 67 13.42 -10.55 9.41
C ASP A 67 13.33 -11.61 8.29
N PRO A 68 14.48 -12.01 7.68
CA PRO A 68 14.53 -13.05 6.67
C PRO A 68 14.16 -14.46 7.19
N ASN A 69 14.08 -14.65 8.52
CA ASN A 69 13.60 -15.88 9.15
C ASN A 69 12.11 -15.84 9.49
N VAL A 70 11.46 -14.67 9.40
CA VAL A 70 10.02 -14.56 9.59
C VAL A 70 9.37 -14.57 8.22
N VAL A 71 8.99 -15.78 7.79
CA VAL A 71 7.90 -15.96 6.82
C VAL A 71 6.64 -15.44 7.48
N SER A 72 6.42 -14.12 7.42
CA SER A 72 5.15 -13.56 7.85
C SER A 72 4.13 -13.89 6.78
N ALA A 73 3.45 -15.01 6.97
CA ALA A 73 2.25 -15.38 6.21
C ALA A 73 1.05 -14.47 6.54
N ALA A 74 1.25 -13.42 7.35
CA ALA A 74 0.21 -12.48 7.70
C ALA A 74 -0.12 -11.60 6.50
N PRO A 75 -1.41 -11.42 6.18
CA PRO A 75 -1.81 -10.49 5.13
C PRO A 75 -1.39 -9.07 5.54
N LEU A 76 -0.90 -8.33 4.56
CA LEU A 76 -0.76 -6.89 4.72
C LEU A 76 -2.15 -6.27 4.83
N PHE A 77 -2.22 -5.06 5.37
CA PHE A 77 -3.45 -4.28 5.43
C PHE A 77 -4.67 -5.10 5.90
N PRO A 78 -4.57 -5.82 7.04
CA PRO A 78 -5.54 -6.86 7.42
C PRO A 78 -6.98 -6.33 7.61
N ARG A 79 -7.12 -5.01 7.76
CA ARG A 79 -8.41 -4.32 7.98
C ARG A 79 -8.69 -3.21 6.99
N LEU A 80 -7.90 -3.07 5.92
CA LEU A 80 -8.13 -2.02 4.94
C LEU A 80 -9.42 -2.30 4.17
N GLU A 81 -10.34 -1.35 4.23
CA GLU A 81 -11.67 -1.40 3.64
C GLU A 81 -11.80 -0.45 2.45
N LYS A 82 -11.03 0.66 2.43
CA LYS A 82 -10.98 1.61 1.31
C LYS A 82 -9.55 1.96 0.90
N LEU A 83 -9.32 1.96 -0.40
CA LEU A 83 -8.07 2.36 -1.04
C LEU A 83 -8.39 3.35 -2.18
N THR A 84 -7.84 4.55 -2.11
CA THR A 84 -7.94 5.53 -3.20
C THR A 84 -6.55 5.88 -3.69
N LEU A 85 -6.35 5.69 -5.00
CA LEU A 85 -5.13 6.01 -5.74
C LEU A 85 -5.49 7.05 -6.80
N GLU A 86 -5.05 8.29 -6.63
CA GLU A 86 -5.28 9.35 -7.62
C GLU A 86 -4.01 10.10 -8.04
N SER A 87 -3.84 10.30 -9.34
CA SER A 87 -2.69 11.00 -9.93
C SER A 87 -1.36 10.37 -9.53
N LEU A 88 -1.24 9.06 -9.80
CA LEU A 88 -0.02 8.25 -9.62
C LEU A 88 0.45 7.67 -10.97
N PRO A 89 0.95 8.50 -11.89
CA PRO A 89 1.28 8.12 -13.27
C PRO A 89 2.40 7.10 -13.42
N LYS A 90 3.24 6.89 -12.41
CA LYS A 90 4.34 5.89 -12.45
C LYS A 90 4.08 4.66 -11.59
N TRP A 91 2.92 4.59 -10.95
CA TRP A 91 2.64 3.56 -9.98
C TRP A 91 2.36 2.21 -10.64
N LYS A 92 3.07 1.18 -10.16
CA LYS A 92 3.13 -0.16 -10.78
C LYS A 92 2.57 -1.27 -9.89
N GLY A 93 2.33 -1.02 -8.60
CA GLY A 93 1.77 -2.03 -7.69
C GLY A 93 2.47 -2.14 -6.33
N TRP A 94 2.18 -3.22 -5.61
CA TRP A 94 2.86 -3.59 -4.37
C TRP A 94 3.98 -4.60 -4.66
N ARG A 95 5.14 -4.40 -4.03
CA ARG A 95 6.24 -5.39 -4.05
C ARG A 95 6.27 -6.12 -2.73
N THR A 96 5.86 -7.38 -2.76
CA THR A 96 6.06 -8.33 -1.67
C THR A 96 7.32 -9.14 -1.93
N THR A 97 8.37 -8.92 -1.14
CA THR A 97 9.56 -9.79 -1.18
C THR A 97 9.31 -11.02 -0.32
N CYS A 98 8.38 -11.89 -0.72
CA CYS A 98 8.23 -13.20 -0.09
C CYS A 98 9.30 -14.11 -0.70
N ALA A 99 10.38 -14.38 0.03
CA ALA A 99 11.32 -15.41 -0.36
C ALA A 99 10.62 -16.77 -0.25
N SER A 100 10.41 -17.41 -1.41
CA SER A 100 10.04 -18.82 -1.58
C SER A 100 8.67 -19.25 -1.06
N SER A 101 7.71 -19.35 -1.97
CA SER A 101 6.59 -20.30 -1.85
C SER A 101 6.20 -20.76 -3.25
N SER A 102 6.55 -22.00 -3.56
CA SER A 102 6.16 -22.76 -4.74
C SER A 102 4.66 -23.12 -4.71
N SER A 103 3.79 -22.12 -4.56
CA SER A 103 2.34 -22.26 -4.63
C SER A 103 1.84 -21.08 -5.46
N GLY A 104 1.18 -21.36 -6.59
CA GLY A 104 0.77 -20.38 -7.61
C GLY A 104 -0.33 -19.41 -7.19
N ALA A 105 -0.37 -18.99 -5.93
CA ALA A 105 -1.22 -17.92 -5.45
C ALA A 105 -0.32 -16.88 -4.74
N GLY A 106 -0.23 -15.69 -5.32
CA GLY A 106 0.48 -14.56 -4.71
C GLY A 106 -0.08 -14.20 -3.33
N PRO A 107 0.69 -13.46 -2.51
CA PRO A 107 0.26 -13.08 -1.16
C PRO A 107 -1.02 -12.24 -1.19
N ILE A 108 -1.96 -12.57 -0.29
CA ILE A 108 -3.20 -11.80 -0.12
C ILE A 108 -2.86 -10.48 0.58
N ILE A 109 -2.82 -9.38 -0.19
CA ILE A 109 -2.46 -8.05 0.33
C ILE A 109 -3.64 -7.31 0.95
N PHE A 110 -4.88 -7.56 0.51
CA PHE A 110 -6.05 -6.82 1.00
C PHE A 110 -7.27 -7.71 1.29
N PRO A 111 -7.26 -8.48 2.38
CA PRO A 111 -8.31 -9.45 2.67
C PRO A 111 -9.71 -8.84 2.93
N ARG A 112 -9.79 -7.52 3.15
CA ARG A 112 -11.04 -6.82 3.52
C ARG A 112 -11.40 -5.63 2.63
N LEU A 113 -10.71 -5.46 1.51
CA LEU A 113 -10.91 -4.29 0.66
C LEU A 113 -12.30 -4.35 0.01
N ARG A 114 -13.05 -3.26 0.18
CA ARG A 114 -14.45 -3.12 -0.28
C ARG A 114 -14.67 -1.91 -1.16
N HIS A 115 -13.71 -0.99 -1.22
CA HIS A 115 -13.74 0.20 -2.05
C HIS A 115 -12.36 0.42 -2.62
N LEU A 116 -12.24 0.41 -3.95
CA LEU A 116 -11.02 0.74 -4.67
C LEU A 116 -11.38 1.84 -5.66
N GLU A 117 -10.66 2.94 -5.57
CA GLU A 117 -10.83 4.10 -6.45
C GLU A 117 -9.49 4.37 -7.14
N LEU A 118 -9.50 4.40 -8.47
CA LEU A 118 -8.31 4.56 -9.31
C LEU A 118 -8.53 5.73 -10.27
N GLY A 119 -7.85 6.86 -10.03
CA GLY A 119 -7.89 8.02 -10.90
C GLY A 119 -6.51 8.34 -11.46
N ARG A 120 -6.34 8.41 -12.79
CA ARG A 120 -5.05 8.80 -13.41
C ARG A 120 -3.85 8.02 -12.84
N VAL A 121 -3.96 6.69 -12.78
CA VAL A 121 -2.90 5.78 -12.35
C VAL A 121 -2.16 5.21 -13.55
N GLY A 122 -0.85 4.99 -13.41
CA GLY A 122 0.03 4.43 -14.44
C GLY A 122 -0.07 2.91 -14.63
N LEU A 123 -1.25 2.32 -14.38
CA LEU A 123 -1.44 0.89 -14.53
C LEU A 123 -1.57 0.51 -16.01
N GLU A 124 -0.51 -0.04 -16.59
CA GLU A 124 -0.59 -0.69 -17.91
C GLU A 124 -1.26 -2.07 -17.82
N ILE A 125 -1.10 -2.74 -16.67
CA ILE A 125 -1.69 -4.04 -16.35
C ILE A 125 -2.24 -3.95 -14.93
N VAL A 126 -3.46 -4.44 -14.71
CA VAL A 126 -4.06 -4.52 -13.37
C VAL A 126 -3.28 -5.56 -12.55
N PRO A 127 -2.64 -5.17 -11.43
CA PRO A 127 -1.92 -6.09 -10.57
C PRO A 127 -2.81 -7.25 -10.08
N GLU A 128 -2.24 -8.44 -9.88
CA GLU A 128 -2.97 -9.64 -9.45
C GLU A 128 -3.74 -9.41 -8.15
N GLU A 129 -3.21 -8.55 -7.28
CA GLU A 129 -3.81 -8.15 -6.01
C GLU A 129 -5.22 -7.54 -6.15
N PHE A 130 -5.53 -6.98 -7.32
CA PHE A 130 -6.84 -6.38 -7.61
C PHE A 130 -7.75 -7.30 -8.43
N GLN A 131 -7.22 -8.39 -9.01
CA GLN A 131 -8.01 -9.27 -9.87
C GLN A 131 -9.13 -9.99 -9.10
N GLY A 132 -8.92 -10.27 -7.81
CA GLY A 132 -9.96 -10.80 -6.91
C GLY A 132 -11.00 -9.77 -6.44
N LEU A 133 -10.82 -8.49 -6.79
CA LEU A 133 -11.66 -7.38 -6.33
C LEU A 133 -12.64 -6.89 -7.41
N SER A 134 -12.94 -7.73 -8.39
CA SER A 134 -13.80 -7.44 -9.56
C SER A 134 -15.23 -6.97 -9.25
N SER A 135 -15.62 -6.89 -7.98
CA SER A 135 -16.88 -6.27 -7.51
C SER A 135 -16.79 -4.76 -7.24
N LEU A 136 -15.62 -4.13 -7.44
CA LEU A 136 -15.42 -2.72 -7.11
C LEU A 136 -15.82 -1.81 -8.27
N GLN A 137 -16.75 -0.89 -8.00
CA GLN A 137 -17.18 0.14 -8.94
C GLN A 137 -16.02 1.10 -9.23
N TYR A 138 -15.58 1.13 -10.49
CA TYR A 138 -14.72 2.17 -11.02
C TYR A 138 -15.53 3.48 -11.05
N LEU A 139 -15.23 4.40 -10.13
CA LEU A 139 -15.75 5.77 -10.13
C LEU A 139 -14.68 6.73 -10.66
#